data_AF-A0A3D0ES86-F1
#
_entry.id   AF-A0A3D0ES86-F1
#
_cell.length_a   1.000
_cell.length_b   1.000
_cell.length_c   1.000
_cell.angle_alpha   90.00
_cell.angle_beta   90.00
_cell.angle_gamma   90.00
#
_symmetry.space_group_name_H-M   'P 1'
#
loop_
_entity.id
_entity.type
_entity.pdbx_description
1 polymer ?
#
loop_
_entity_poly.entity_id
_entity_poly.type
_entity_poly.pdbx_seq_one_letter_code
_entity_poly.pdbx_strand_id
1 'polypeptide(L)' 'PFNDSGFTRSSAPAVSNFQKILMNAGLVTTVRKTRGDDIAGACGQLAGQVKNRRTPRRNVNPTVMTSII' A
#
# COMPACT_ATOMS: atom_id res chain seq x y z
N PRO A 1 9.74 -0.93 5.05
CA PRO A 1 9.02 0.26 4.51
C PRO A 1 8.91 0.08 2.99
N PHE A 2 7.82 0.52 2.37
CA PHE A 2 7.74 0.54 0.90
C PHE A 2 7.93 1.98 0.41
N ASN A 3 8.59 2.14 -0.74
CA ASN A 3 8.87 3.44 -1.35
C ASN A 3 7.55 4.19 -1.60
N ASP A 4 7.56 5.51 -1.42
CA ASP A 4 6.40 6.42 -1.61
C ASP A 4 5.25 6.32 -0.60
N SER A 5 5.38 5.49 0.44
CA SER A 5 4.36 5.41 1.49
C SER A 5 4.20 6.69 2.33
N GLY A 6 5.25 7.51 2.43
CA GLY A 6 5.29 8.68 3.32
C GLY A 6 5.33 8.34 4.82
N PHE A 7 5.40 7.05 5.19
CA PHE A 7 5.37 6.59 6.58
C PHE A 7 6.63 5.83 6.98
N THR A 8 6.97 5.92 8.26
CA THR A 8 8.03 5.14 8.88
C THR A 8 7.45 4.19 9.93
N ARG A 9 8.16 3.09 10.17
CA ARG A 9 7.77 2.14 11.21
C ARG A 9 7.88 2.83 12.58
N SER A 10 6.83 2.73 13.39
CA SER A 10 6.86 3.17 14.79
C SER A 10 7.99 2.47 15.56
N SER A 11 8.61 3.17 16.50
CA SER A 11 9.65 2.59 17.35
C SER A 11 9.09 1.46 18.22
N ALA A 12 9.95 0.50 18.59
CA ALA A 12 9.54 -0.62 19.44
C ALA A 12 8.92 -0.18 20.79
N PRO A 13 9.45 0.84 21.49
CA PRO A 13 8.82 1.35 22.71
C PRO A 13 7.43 1.92 22.48
N ALA A 14 7.22 2.66 21.38
CA ALA A 14 5.91 3.24 21.05
C ALA A 14 4.85 2.14 20.81
N VAL A 15 5.22 1.09 20.06
CA VAL A 15 4.34 -0.07 19.82
C VAL A 15 4.00 -0.79 21.13
N SER A 16 5.00 -0.99 22.01
CA SER A 16 4.79 -1.63 23.32
C SER A 16 3.86 -0.81 24.22
N ASN A 17 4.03 0.51 24.27
CA ASN A 17 3.15 1.39 25.05
C ASN A 17 1.72 1.38 24.52
N PHE A 18 1.54 1.42 23.20
CA PHE A 18 0.22 1.33 22.59
C PHE A 18 -0.47 -0.01 22.89
N GLN A 19 0.28 -1.12 22.82
CA GLN A 19 -0.24 -2.43 23.21
C GLN A 19 -0.71 -2.42 24.68
N LYS A 20 0.08 -1.85 25.60
CA LYS A 20 -0.30 -1.77 27.02
C LYS A 20 -1.60 -0.99 27.23
N ILE A 21 -1.77 0.14 26.54
CA ILE A 21 -3.01 0.95 26.61
C ILE A 21 -4.22 0.10 26.23
N LEU A 22 -4.13 -0.65 25.12
CA LEU A 22 -5.24 -1.50 24.66
C LEU A 22 -5.52 -2.67 25.61
N MET A 23 -4.47 -3.35 26.09
CA MET A 23 -4.60 -4.44 27.04
C MET A 23 -5.24 -3.97 28.36
N ASN A 24 -4.85 -2.78 28.86
CA ASN A 24 -5.44 -2.18 30.07
C ASN A 24 -6.92 -1.82 29.88
N ALA A 25 -7.34 -1.54 28.65
CA ALA A 25 -8.76 -1.34 28.30
C ALA A 25 -9.53 -2.67 28.15
N GLY A 26 -8.91 -3.82 28.44
CA GLY A 26 -9.53 -5.14 28.31
C GLY A 26 -9.51 -5.70 26.88
N LEU A 27 -8.78 -5.07 25.94
CA LEU A 27 -8.69 -5.51 24.55
C LEU A 27 -7.47 -6.41 24.34
N VAL A 28 -7.71 -7.69 24.07
CA VAL A 28 -6.64 -8.66 23.76
C VAL A 28 -5.90 -8.22 22.50
N THR A 29 -4.62 -7.86 22.67
CA THR A 29 -3.80 -7.25 21.64
C THR A 29 -2.43 -7.94 21.56
N THR A 30 -2.05 -8.37 20.36
CA THR A 30 -0.75 -8.99 20.08
C THR A 30 0.01 -8.25 18.99
N VAL A 31 1.32 -8.08 19.15
CA VAL A 31 2.20 -7.56 18.11
C VAL A 31 2.60 -8.70 17.16
N ARG A 32 2.28 -8.56 15.86
CA ARG A 32 2.68 -9.55 14.85
C ARG A 32 4.17 -9.44 14.54
N LYS A 33 4.88 -10.57 14.57
CA LYS A 33 6.28 -10.65 14.13
C LYS A 33 6.36 -10.43 12.62
N THR A 34 7.19 -9.49 12.18
CA THR A 34 7.48 -9.29 10.75
C THR A 34 8.18 -10.53 10.20
N ARG A 35 7.71 -11.03 9.04
CA ARG A 35 8.31 -12.15 8.31
C ARG A 35 8.50 -11.74 6.85
N GLY A 36 9.60 -12.19 6.24
CA GLY A 36 9.91 -11.96 4.83
C GLY A 36 10.36 -10.54 4.48
N ASP A 37 10.75 -9.71 5.44
CA ASP A 37 11.23 -8.33 5.19
C ASP A 37 12.55 -8.33 4.40
N ASP A 38 13.41 -9.31 4.66
CA ASP A 38 14.67 -9.59 4.00
C ASP A 38 14.52 -9.95 2.51
N ILE A 39 13.37 -10.50 2.12
CA ILE A 39 13.05 -10.88 0.74
C ILE A 39 11.99 -9.97 0.09
N ALA A 40 11.73 -8.78 0.66
CA ALA A 40 10.67 -7.86 0.22
C ALA A 40 9.27 -8.51 0.13
N GLY A 41 9.02 -9.49 0.99
CA GLY A 41 7.80 -10.28 1.09
C GLY A 41 6.97 -9.98 2.34
N ALA A 42 7.35 -8.98 3.16
CA ALA A 42 6.51 -8.59 4.28
C ALA A 42 5.21 -7.93 3.78
N CYS A 43 4.22 -7.84 4.67
CA CYS A 43 2.94 -7.21 4.35
C CYS A 43 3.15 -5.80 3.76
N GLY A 44 2.58 -5.55 2.58
CA GLY A 44 2.70 -4.27 1.86
C GLY A 44 3.93 -4.11 0.97
N GLN A 45 4.85 -5.08 0.91
CA GLN A 45 6.04 -5.02 0.04
C GLN A 45 5.89 -5.76 -1.30
N LEU A 46 4.78 -6.49 -1.50
CA LEU A 46 4.52 -7.25 -2.72
C LEU A 46 4.21 -6.33 -3.91
N ALA A 47 5.24 -5.74 -4.52
CA ALA A 47 5.09 -4.85 -5.66
C ALA A 47 5.00 -5.60 -7.01
N GLY A 48 5.76 -6.70 -7.17
CA GLY A 48 5.82 -7.47 -8.42
C GLY A 48 6.21 -6.64 -9.65
N GLN A 49 6.15 -7.24 -10.85
CA GLN A 49 6.23 -6.49 -12.11
C GLN A 49 4.82 -6.33 -12.68
N VAL A 50 4.25 -5.13 -12.58
CA VAL A 50 2.90 -4.86 -13.10
C VAL A 50 2.98 -4.38 -14.54
N LYS A 51 2.77 -5.29 -15.51
CA LYS A 51 2.54 -4.88 -16.90
C LYS A 51 1.09 -4.44 -17.08
N ASN A 52 0.87 -3.13 -17.19
CA ASN A 52 -0.46 -2.59 -17.51
C ASN A 52 -0.87 -3.06 -18.92
N ARG A 53 -1.83 -4.00 -18.98
CA ARG A 53 -2.35 -4.57 -20.24
C ARG A 53 -3.52 -3.78 -20.82
N ARG A 54 -3.89 -2.64 -20.25
CA ARG A 54 -4.98 -1.82 -20.79
C ARG A 54 -4.46 -1.02 -21.98
N THR A 55 -5.07 -1.23 -23.14
CA THR A 55 -4.94 -0.32 -24.28
C THR A 55 -5.43 1.05 -23.83
N PRO A 56 -4.65 2.14 -23.96
CA PRO A 56 -5.14 3.48 -23.69
C PRO A 56 -6.38 3.69 -24.56
N ARG A 57 -7.55 3.95 -23.94
CA ARG A 57 -8.72 4.38 -24.70
C ARG A 57 -8.32 5.67 -25.40
N ARG A 58 -8.14 5.61 -26.72
CA ARG A 58 -7.94 6.79 -27.55
C ARG A 58 -9.19 7.65 -27.37
N ASN A 59 -9.06 8.75 -26.64
CA ASN A 59 -10.10 9.77 -26.60
C ASN A 59 -10.25 10.30 -28.03
N VAL A 60 -11.29 9.84 -28.73
CA VAL A 60 -11.65 10.37 -30.04
C VAL A 60 -12.26 11.73 -29.75
N ASN A 61 -11.50 12.81 -29.99
CA ASN A 61 -12.06 14.16 -30.01
C ASN A 61 -13.09 14.24 -31.15
N PRO A 62 -14.35 14.64 -30.88
CA PRO A 62 -15.41 14.65 -31.88
C PRO A 62 -15.21 15.69 -33.00
N THR A 63 -14.18 16.55 -32.92
CA THR A 63 -13.96 17.66 -33.86
C THR A 63 -13.58 17.23 -35.29
N VAL A 64 -13.20 15.97 -35.53
CA VAL A 64 -12.83 15.48 -36.88
C VAL A 64 -13.99 14.82 -37.65
N MET A 65 -15.23 14.91 -37.16
CA MET A 65 -16.41 14.28 -37.79
C MET A 65 -17.32 15.28 -38.55
N THR A 66 -16.85 16.50 -38.86
CA THR A 66 -17.66 17.55 -39.53
C THR A 66 -17.09 17.99 -40.89
N SER A 67 -16.29 17.17 -41.58
CA SER A 67 -15.77 17.52 -42.93
C SER A 67 -16.03 16.47 -44.00
N ILE A 68 -17.07 15.63 -43.84
CA ILE A 68 -17.53 14.70 -44.90
C ILE A 68 -19.05 14.84 -45.12
N ILE A 69 -19.54 16.07 -45.22
CA ILE A 69 -20.79 16.37 -45.95
C ILE A 69 -20.52 17.60 -46.80
#